data_AF-A0A7V3WLN9-F1
#
_entry.id   AF-A0A7V3WLN9-F1
#
_cell.length_a   1.000
_cell.length_b   1.000
_cell.length_c   1.000
_cell.angle_alpha   90.00
_cell.angle_beta   90.00
_cell.angle_gamma   90.00
#
_symmetry.space_group_name_H-M   'P 1'
#
loop_
_entity.id
_entity.type
_entity.pdbx_description
1 polymer ?
#
loop_
_entity_poly.entity_id
_entity_poly.type
_entity_poly.pdbx_seq_one_letter_code
_entity_poly.pdbx_strand_id
1 'polypeptide(L)'
;MKACVMARKVSCLLGWVVWLGPASVALAATPFDVAPFALPLPEGNGLMWEDPREIHRVVVHFKAAPPSPDKLRLEYWGSWWPGRHLPKDREPGGADMGWLELGNWWKYGWRVADAEARAEGNTVTFTFRPVNAKEFPDLKNYPATFRYTLKVRVASDQP
;
A
#
# COMPACT_ATOMS: atom_id res chain seq x y z
N MET A 1 26.28 37.03 -66.51
CA MET A 1 26.93 37.51 -65.28
C MET A 1 27.07 36.35 -64.30
N LYS A 2 28.30 36.13 -63.79
CA LYS A 2 28.70 35.43 -62.55
C LYS A 2 28.35 33.92 -62.45
N ALA A 3 29.34 33.04 -62.62
CA ALA A 3 30.26 32.48 -61.60
C ALA A 3 29.64 31.23 -60.93
N CYS A 4 30.14 30.02 -61.21
CA CYS A 4 31.29 29.35 -60.56
C CYS A 4 30.99 28.95 -59.10
N VAL A 5 30.95 27.64 -58.82
CA VAL A 5 31.88 26.91 -57.93
C VAL A 5 31.28 25.55 -57.52
N MET A 6 32.14 24.54 -57.64
CA MET A 6 32.03 23.13 -57.28
C MET A 6 32.21 22.94 -55.76
N ALA A 7 31.38 22.15 -55.08
CA ALA A 7 31.69 21.65 -53.72
C ALA A 7 30.90 20.36 -53.42
N ARG A 8 31.58 19.21 -53.46
CA ARG A 8 32.01 18.38 -52.32
C ARG A 8 30.88 17.62 -51.60
N LYS A 9 30.84 16.31 -51.83
CA LYS A 9 30.14 15.32 -51.00
C LYS A 9 30.67 15.40 -49.56
N VAL A 10 29.79 15.63 -48.59
CA VAL A 10 30.06 15.40 -47.17
C VAL A 10 29.19 14.23 -46.74
N SER A 11 29.83 13.08 -46.57
CA SER A 11 29.24 11.91 -45.90
C SER A 11 29.32 12.17 -44.39
N CYS A 12 28.18 12.33 -43.74
CA CYS A 12 28.10 12.43 -42.29
C CYS A 12 27.56 11.10 -41.76
N LEU A 13 28.46 10.27 -41.24
CA LEU A 13 28.11 9.11 -40.41
C LEU A 13 27.55 9.64 -39.08
N LEU A 14 26.23 9.82 -39.02
CA LEU A 14 25.52 10.07 -37.77
C LEU A 14 25.44 8.75 -37.00
N GLY A 15 26.39 8.56 -36.10
CA GLY A 15 26.35 7.51 -35.09
C GLY A 15 25.13 7.71 -34.18
N TRP A 16 24.28 6.70 -34.12
CA TRP A 16 23.16 6.64 -33.18
C TRP A 16 23.73 6.37 -31.79
N VAL A 17 23.91 7.42 -30.98
CA VAL A 17 24.13 7.26 -29.55
C VAL A 17 22.78 6.90 -28.93
N VAL A 18 22.58 5.61 -28.66
CA VAL A 18 21.47 5.13 -27.83
C VAL A 18 21.75 5.56 -26.40
N TRP A 19 21.02 6.57 -25.93
CA TRP A 19 20.96 6.93 -24.51
C TRP A 19 20.27 5.79 -23.75
N LEU A 20 21.04 4.86 -23.20
CA LEU A 20 20.60 3.97 -22.15
C LEU A 20 20.44 4.80 -20.88
N GLY A 21 19.25 5.38 -20.68
CA GLY A 21 18.90 5.99 -19.40
C GLY A 21 19.02 4.96 -18.27
N PRO A 22 19.41 5.36 -17.06
CA PRO A 22 19.55 4.43 -15.95
C PRO A 22 18.19 3.79 -15.65
N ALA A 23 18.08 2.48 -15.86
CA ALA A 23 16.96 1.70 -15.37
C ALA A 23 16.95 1.82 -13.84
N SER A 24 16.00 2.59 -13.31
CA SER A 24 15.77 2.67 -11.86
C SER A 24 15.23 1.32 -11.40
N VAL A 25 16.11 0.48 -10.87
CA VAL A 25 15.72 -0.75 -10.18
C VAL A 25 15.14 -0.34 -8.83
N ALA A 26 13.82 -0.27 -8.72
CA ALA A 26 13.17 -0.08 -7.43
C ALA A 26 13.42 -1.34 -6.58
N LEU A 27 14.22 -1.19 -5.53
CA LEU A 27 14.47 -2.25 -4.55
C LEU A 27 13.19 -2.45 -3.73
N ALA A 28 12.36 -3.42 -4.09
CA ALA A 28 11.19 -3.78 -3.30
C ALA A 28 11.65 -4.51 -2.02
N ALA A 29 11.30 -3.99 -0.85
CA ALA A 29 11.55 -4.68 0.41
C ALA A 29 10.84 -6.04 0.43
N THR A 30 11.49 -7.06 0.99
CA THR A 30 10.89 -8.38 1.13
C THR A 30 9.69 -8.32 2.08
N PRO A 31 8.55 -8.93 1.72
CA PRO A 31 7.40 -9.00 2.61
C PRO A 31 7.76 -9.66 3.94
N PHE A 32 7.35 -9.06 5.05
CA PHE A 32 7.48 -9.60 6.40
C PHE A 32 6.10 -9.99 6.92
N ASP A 33 5.97 -11.20 7.46
CA ASP A 33 4.73 -11.66 8.07
C ASP A 33 4.61 -11.16 9.52
N VAL A 34 3.71 -10.21 9.72
CA VAL A 34 3.42 -9.61 11.03
C VAL A 34 2.34 -10.37 11.81
N ALA A 35 1.64 -11.34 11.20
CA ALA A 35 0.51 -12.02 11.84
C ALA A 35 0.89 -12.79 13.12
N PRO A 36 2.05 -13.48 13.22
CA PRO A 36 2.46 -14.17 14.45
C PRO A 36 2.70 -13.25 15.65
N PHE A 37 2.82 -11.94 15.42
CA PHE A 37 3.10 -10.94 16.46
C PHE A 37 1.82 -10.20 16.90
N ALA A 38 0.66 -10.68 16.49
CA ALA A 38 -0.64 -10.14 16.88
C ALA A 38 -1.32 -11.02 17.94
N LEU A 39 -2.21 -10.40 18.70
CA LEU A 39 -3.23 -11.07 19.49
C LEU A 39 -4.48 -11.29 18.61
N PRO A 40 -5.14 -12.47 18.68
CA PRO A 40 -6.41 -12.66 18.01
C PRO A 40 -7.48 -11.76 18.63
N LEU A 41 -8.39 -11.24 17.80
CA LEU A 41 -9.58 -10.55 18.29
C LEU A 41 -10.53 -11.55 18.99
N PRO A 42 -11.27 -11.12 20.03
CA PRO A 42 -12.23 -11.98 20.74
C PRO A 42 -13.27 -12.64 19.83
N GLU A 43 -13.66 -11.94 18.76
CA GLU A 43 -14.62 -12.44 17.76
C GLU A 43 -14.04 -13.51 16.83
N GLY A 44 -12.72 -13.77 16.90
CA GLY A 44 -12.03 -14.81 16.14
C GLY A 44 -11.83 -14.50 14.65
N ASN A 45 -12.21 -13.32 14.17
CA ASN A 45 -12.17 -12.94 12.76
C ASN A 45 -11.10 -11.88 12.43
N GLY A 46 -10.14 -11.65 13.32
CA GLY A 46 -9.12 -10.64 13.10
C GLY A 46 -7.96 -10.66 14.08
N LEU A 47 -7.08 -9.69 13.92
CA LEU A 47 -5.81 -9.55 14.64
C LEU A 47 -5.67 -8.14 15.20
N MET A 48 -5.02 -8.03 16.35
CA MET A 48 -4.64 -6.78 17.01
C MET A 48 -3.16 -6.81 17.39
N TRP A 49 -2.43 -5.76 17.05
CA TRP A 49 -1.05 -5.54 17.49
C TRP A 49 -1.03 -4.57 18.67
N GLU A 50 0.05 -4.63 19.46
CA GLU A 50 0.31 -3.68 20.54
C GLU A 50 0.61 -2.28 19.98
N ASP A 51 1.42 -2.22 18.93
CA ASP A 51 1.72 -1.00 18.16
C ASP A 51 1.19 -1.08 16.72
N PRO A 52 0.77 0.04 16.10
CA PRO A 52 0.26 0.01 14.73
C PRO A 52 1.32 -0.48 13.74
N ARG A 53 0.86 -1.19 12.72
CA ARG A 53 1.71 -1.79 11.67
C ARG A 53 1.32 -1.24 10.31
N GLU A 54 2.30 -1.10 9.41
CA GLU A 54 2.04 -0.93 7.97
C GLU A 54 1.63 -2.28 7.38
N ILE A 55 0.33 -2.49 7.18
CA ILE A 55 -0.20 -3.71 6.59
C ILE A 55 -0.35 -3.50 5.08
N HIS A 56 0.39 -4.26 4.29
CA HIS A 56 0.38 -4.18 2.82
C HIS A 56 -0.56 -5.19 2.15
N ARG A 57 -0.81 -6.32 2.82
CA ARG A 57 -1.61 -7.43 2.31
C ARG A 57 -2.14 -8.23 3.48
N VAL A 58 -3.32 -8.79 3.34
CA VAL A 58 -3.88 -9.74 4.31
C VAL A 58 -4.18 -11.03 3.58
N VAL A 59 -3.64 -12.14 4.09
CA VAL A 59 -3.88 -13.49 3.57
C VAL A 59 -4.63 -14.26 4.63
N VAL A 60 -5.78 -14.81 4.25
CA VAL A 60 -6.70 -15.50 5.15
C VAL A 60 -6.82 -16.94 4.72
N HIS A 61 -6.43 -17.86 5.59
CA HIS A 61 -6.57 -19.29 5.37
C HIS A 61 -7.83 -19.80 6.05
N PHE A 62 -8.80 -20.26 5.25
CA PHE A 62 -10.03 -20.84 5.75
C PHE A 62 -9.86 -22.34 5.99
N LYS A 63 -10.51 -22.85 7.05
CA LYS A 63 -10.54 -24.30 7.34
C LYS A 63 -11.28 -25.10 6.26
N ALA A 64 -12.23 -24.46 5.59
CA ALA A 64 -13.03 -25.02 4.49
C ALA A 64 -13.02 -24.06 3.29
N ALA A 65 -13.85 -24.32 2.29
CA ALA A 65 -14.04 -23.39 1.18
C ALA A 65 -14.47 -22.00 1.71
N PRO A 66 -13.80 -20.91 1.32
CA PRO A 66 -14.14 -19.57 1.77
C PRO A 66 -15.48 -19.13 1.17
N PRO A 67 -16.18 -18.18 1.82
CA PRO A 67 -17.24 -17.43 1.15
C PRO A 67 -16.71 -16.76 -0.11
N SER A 68 -17.61 -16.46 -1.05
CA SER A 68 -17.23 -15.76 -2.28
C SER A 68 -16.52 -14.43 -1.96
N PRO A 69 -15.41 -14.07 -2.64
CA PRO A 69 -14.65 -12.86 -2.35
C PRO A 69 -15.46 -11.56 -2.34
N ASP A 70 -16.53 -11.45 -3.14
CA ASP A 70 -17.42 -10.29 -3.18
C ASP A 70 -18.30 -10.14 -1.92
N LYS A 71 -18.38 -11.18 -1.08
CA LYS A 71 -19.10 -11.19 0.20
C LYS A 71 -18.20 -10.90 1.39
N LEU A 72 -16.90 -10.92 1.19
CA LEU A 72 -15.92 -10.62 2.23
C LEU A 72 -15.49 -9.18 2.12
N ARG A 73 -15.37 -8.51 3.26
CA ARG A 73 -14.74 -7.20 3.37
C ARG A 73 -13.61 -7.24 4.38
N LEU A 74 -12.51 -6.59 4.03
CA LEU A 74 -11.44 -6.32 4.96
C LEU A 74 -11.75 -5.01 5.68
N GLU A 75 -11.71 -5.05 7.01
CA GLU A 75 -11.84 -3.86 7.84
C GLU A 75 -10.57 -3.63 8.63
N TYR A 76 -10.25 -2.36 8.87
CA TYR A 76 -9.14 -1.95 9.71
C TYR A 76 -9.60 -0.96 10.77
N TRP A 77 -8.90 -0.92 11.89
CA TRP A 77 -9.16 0.07 12.92
C TRP A 77 -8.61 1.42 12.47
N GLY A 78 -9.51 2.36 12.20
CA GLY A 78 -9.16 3.69 11.75
C GLY A 78 -8.47 4.48 12.86
N SER A 79 -7.49 5.31 12.52
CA SER A 79 -6.93 6.32 13.41
C SER A 79 -6.89 7.67 12.71
N TRP A 80 -6.00 8.57 13.15
CA TRP A 80 -5.67 9.80 12.43
C TRP A 80 -4.85 9.57 11.15
N TRP A 81 -4.30 8.37 10.98
CA TRP A 81 -3.81 7.94 9.67
C TRP A 81 -4.99 7.84 8.68
N PRO A 82 -4.83 8.29 7.40
CA PRO A 82 -3.61 8.79 6.75
C PRO A 82 -3.35 10.30 6.90
N GLY A 83 -4.30 11.05 7.46
CA GLY A 83 -4.20 12.52 7.60
C GLY A 83 -3.02 12.97 8.44
N ARG A 84 -2.60 12.14 9.40
CA ARG A 84 -1.30 12.23 10.07
C ARG A 84 -0.52 10.94 9.86
N HIS A 85 0.75 11.04 9.54
CA HIS A 85 1.63 9.89 9.34
C HIS A 85 3.07 10.28 9.68
N LEU A 86 3.88 9.27 10.01
CA LEU A 86 5.29 9.48 10.32
C LEU A 86 6.01 9.91 9.02
N PRO A 87 6.74 11.04 9.00
CA PRO A 87 7.60 11.36 7.87
C PRO A 87 8.67 10.27 7.73
N LYS A 88 8.81 9.73 6.52
CA LYS A 88 9.77 8.64 6.23
C LYS A 88 11.17 9.16 5.88
N ASP A 89 11.26 10.43 5.51
CA ASP A 89 12.43 11.12 4.94
C ASP A 89 13.10 12.10 5.92
N ARG A 90 12.65 12.12 7.17
CA ARG A 90 13.16 13.03 8.19
C ARG A 90 13.31 12.31 9.53
N GLU A 91 14.38 12.65 10.26
CA GLU A 91 14.52 12.25 11.65
C GLU A 91 13.46 12.96 12.54
N PRO A 92 12.67 12.20 13.30
CA PRO A 92 11.65 12.80 14.12
C PRO A 92 12.19 13.64 15.27
N GLY A 93 11.52 14.74 15.61
CA GLY A 93 11.76 15.43 16.88
C GLY A 93 11.28 14.54 18.03
N GLY A 94 12.02 14.46 19.14
CA GLY A 94 11.65 13.54 20.23
C GLY A 94 10.28 13.82 20.89
N ALA A 95 9.70 15.01 20.72
CA ALA A 95 8.53 15.47 21.46
C ALA A 95 7.21 15.50 20.67
N ASP A 96 7.20 15.46 19.34
CA ASP A 96 5.98 15.59 18.51
C ASP A 96 5.40 14.23 18.06
N MET A 97 6.23 13.19 17.97
CA MET A 97 5.81 11.88 17.46
C MET A 97 4.88 11.08 18.38
N GLY A 98 5.07 11.20 19.70
CA GLY A 98 4.25 10.49 20.69
C GLY A 98 2.78 10.93 20.72
N TRP A 99 2.48 12.09 20.14
CA TRP A 99 1.14 12.71 20.16
C TRP A 99 0.40 12.62 18.81
N LEU A 100 0.89 11.80 17.88
CA LEU A 100 0.25 11.62 16.57
C LEU A 100 -1.04 10.78 16.64
N GLU A 101 -1.34 10.17 17.79
CA GLU A 101 -2.54 9.37 18.06
C GLU A 101 -2.83 8.27 17.01
N LEU A 102 -1.78 7.67 16.45
CA LEU A 102 -1.91 6.68 15.38
C LEU A 102 -2.34 5.29 15.91
N GLY A 103 -2.21 5.05 17.21
CA GLY A 103 -2.47 3.77 17.88
C GLY A 103 -3.47 3.86 19.03
N ASN A 104 -4.51 4.68 18.94
CA ASN A 104 -5.56 4.65 19.97
C ASN A 104 -6.56 3.51 19.73
N TRP A 105 -6.46 2.46 20.54
CA TRP A 105 -7.28 1.25 20.47
C TRP A 105 -8.76 1.37 20.89
N TRP A 106 -9.18 2.50 21.48
CA TRP A 106 -10.52 2.71 22.04
C TRP A 106 -11.29 3.86 21.38
N LYS A 107 -10.61 4.96 21.05
CA LYS A 107 -11.25 6.22 20.62
C LYS A 107 -11.92 6.17 19.24
N TYR A 108 -11.46 5.28 18.37
CA TYR A 108 -11.85 5.27 16.96
C TYR A 108 -12.80 4.12 16.62
N GLY A 109 -12.83 3.69 15.36
CA GLY A 109 -13.76 2.67 14.89
C GLY A 109 -13.25 1.95 13.65
N TRP A 110 -13.97 0.87 13.33
CA TRP A 110 -13.74 0.07 12.14
C TRP A 110 -14.04 0.85 10.86
N ARG A 111 -13.17 0.74 9.86
CA ARG A 111 -13.34 1.26 8.51
C ARG A 111 -13.21 0.12 7.50
N VAL A 112 -14.05 0.14 6.47
CA VAL A 112 -13.94 -0.80 5.35
C VAL A 112 -12.78 -0.36 4.46
N ALA A 113 -11.83 -1.26 4.23
CA ALA A 113 -10.70 -1.01 3.35
C ALA A 113 -11.12 -1.10 1.88
N ASP A 114 -10.59 -0.21 1.05
CA ASP A 114 -10.59 -0.38 -0.40
C ASP A 114 -9.50 -1.39 -0.76
N ALA A 115 -9.90 -2.66 -0.83
CA ALA A 115 -9.04 -3.79 -1.14
C ALA A 115 -9.69 -4.70 -2.17
N GLU A 116 -8.88 -5.25 -3.06
CA GLU A 116 -9.28 -6.33 -3.94
C GLU A 116 -9.11 -7.67 -3.22
N ALA A 117 -10.15 -8.49 -3.21
CA ALA A 117 -10.13 -9.84 -2.66
C ALA A 117 -10.02 -10.87 -3.80
N ARG A 118 -9.08 -11.81 -3.69
CA ARG A 118 -8.92 -12.95 -4.61
C ARG A 118 -8.93 -14.25 -3.83
N ALA A 119 -9.75 -15.22 -4.26
CA ALA A 119 -9.78 -16.56 -3.69
C ALA A 119 -8.98 -17.54 -4.56
N GLU A 120 -8.13 -18.33 -3.91
CA GLU A 120 -7.37 -19.43 -4.49
C GLU A 120 -7.44 -20.62 -3.53
N GLY A 121 -8.19 -21.66 -3.91
CA GLY A 121 -8.46 -22.80 -3.02
C GLY A 121 -9.17 -22.38 -1.74
N ASN A 122 -8.54 -22.63 -0.58
CA ASN A 122 -9.06 -22.23 0.73
C ASN A 122 -8.51 -20.88 1.23
N THR A 123 -7.81 -20.15 0.38
CA THR A 123 -7.10 -18.93 0.76
C THR A 123 -7.73 -17.71 0.09
N VAL A 124 -7.97 -16.66 0.86
CA VAL A 124 -8.39 -15.35 0.33
C VAL A 124 -7.30 -14.33 0.60
N THR A 125 -6.85 -13.67 -0.46
CA THR A 125 -5.84 -12.61 -0.40
C THR A 125 -6.49 -11.26 -0.66
N PHE A 126 -6.33 -10.34 0.29
CA PHE A 126 -6.73 -8.94 0.17
C PHE A 126 -5.52 -8.07 -0.15
N THR A 127 -5.59 -7.33 -1.25
CA THR A 127 -4.57 -6.36 -1.66
C THR A 127 -5.15 -4.95 -1.67
N PHE A 128 -4.55 -4.03 -0.91
CA PHE A 128 -5.06 -2.67 -0.80
C PHE A 128 -4.86 -1.89 -2.09
N ARG A 129 -5.89 -1.14 -2.48
CA ARG A 129 -5.77 -0.07 -3.45
C ARG A 129 -5.20 1.19 -2.79
N PRO A 130 -4.72 2.17 -3.56
CA PRO A 130 -4.28 3.44 -3.01
C PRO A 130 -5.35 4.04 -2.08
N VAL A 131 -4.95 4.44 -0.87
CA VAL A 131 -5.89 4.93 0.17
C VAL A 131 -6.74 6.11 -0.29
N ASN A 132 -6.20 6.92 -1.19
CA ASN A 132 -6.87 8.08 -1.75
C ASN A 132 -7.76 7.78 -2.98
N ALA A 133 -7.84 6.52 -3.43
CA ALA A 133 -8.68 6.16 -4.56
C ALA A 133 -10.18 6.21 -4.19
N LYS A 134 -10.53 5.70 -3.00
CA LYS A 134 -11.93 5.60 -2.52
C LYS A 134 -12.12 6.03 -1.08
N GLU A 135 -11.21 5.67 -0.17
CA GLU A 135 -11.40 5.89 1.26
C GLU A 135 -11.22 7.37 1.65
N PHE A 136 -10.22 8.05 1.06
CA PHE A 136 -9.90 9.46 1.33
C PHE A 136 -9.68 10.24 0.02
N PRO A 137 -10.73 10.53 -0.76
CA PRO A 137 -10.61 11.15 -2.09
C PRO A 137 -10.00 12.56 -2.07
N ASP A 138 -10.05 13.24 -0.92
CA ASP A 138 -9.46 14.58 -0.74
C ASP A 138 -7.92 14.53 -0.59
N LEU A 139 -7.35 13.36 -0.32
CA LEU A 139 -5.92 13.17 -0.10
C LEU A 139 -5.17 13.05 -1.44
N LYS A 140 -4.69 14.17 -2.01
CA LYS A 140 -4.14 14.16 -3.38
C LYS A 140 -2.76 13.50 -3.51
N ASN A 141 -1.86 13.70 -2.56
CA ASN A 141 -0.44 13.37 -2.70
C ASN A 141 0.04 12.22 -1.79
N TYR A 142 -0.86 11.28 -1.45
CA TYR A 142 -0.51 10.14 -0.59
C TYR A 142 -1.24 8.86 -1.05
N PRO A 143 -0.81 8.25 -2.16
CA PRO A 143 -1.42 7.03 -2.71
C PRO A 143 -0.92 5.77 -2.02
N ALA A 144 -0.98 5.72 -0.68
CA ALA A 144 -0.48 4.58 0.09
C ALA A 144 -1.27 3.30 -0.23
N THR A 145 -0.57 2.25 -0.66
CA THR A 145 -1.09 0.90 -0.92
C THR A 145 -0.97 -0.02 0.31
N PHE A 146 -0.94 0.58 1.49
CA PHE A 146 -0.95 -0.08 2.80
C PHE A 146 -1.91 0.64 3.73
N ARG A 147 -2.24 0.01 4.86
CA ARG A 147 -2.96 0.66 5.96
C ARG A 147 -2.09 0.64 7.20
N TYR A 148 -1.89 1.81 7.82
CA TYR A 148 -1.21 1.89 9.11
C TYR A 148 -2.26 1.77 10.22
N THR A 149 -2.31 0.62 10.89
CA THR A 149 -3.42 0.28 11.79
C THR A 149 -2.99 -0.64 12.93
N LEU A 150 -3.75 -0.59 14.03
CA LEU A 150 -3.62 -1.50 15.16
C LEU A 150 -4.35 -2.82 14.98
N LYS A 151 -5.43 -2.84 14.20
CA LYS A 151 -6.30 -4.02 14.11
C LYS A 151 -6.81 -4.18 12.70
N VAL A 152 -6.92 -5.43 12.28
CA VAL A 152 -7.59 -5.82 11.04
C VAL A 152 -8.56 -6.94 11.33
N ARG A 153 -9.68 -6.98 10.60
CA ARG A 153 -10.61 -8.11 10.66
C ARG A 153 -11.25 -8.37 9.31
N VAL A 154 -11.69 -9.60 9.12
CA VAL A 154 -12.50 -10.01 7.97
C VAL A 154 -13.95 -10.05 8.42
N ALA A 155 -14.80 -9.30 7.74
CA ALA A 155 -16.24 -9.34 7.95
C ALA A 155 -16.94 -9.89 6.71
N SER A 156 -18.09 -10.50 6.93
CA SER A 156 -18.98 -11.03 5.90
C SER A 156 -20.38 -10.54 6.16
N ASP A 157 -21.16 -10.31 5.11
CA ASP A 157 -22.60 -10.05 5.21
C ASP A 157 -23.43 -11.33 5.24
N GLN A 158 -22.78 -12.50 5.13
CA GLN A 158 -23.43 -13.81 5.34
C GLN A 158 -23.38 -14.19 6.83
N PRO A 159 -24.49 -14.71 7.38
CA PRO A 159 -24.55 -15.21 8.76
C PRO A 159 -23.64 -16.40 9.03
#